data_AF-A0A135ICZ0-F1
#
_entry.id   AF-A0A135ICZ0-F1
#
_cell.length_a   1.000
_cell.length_b   1.000
_cell.length_c   1.000
_cell.angle_alpha   90.00
_cell.angle_beta   90.00
_cell.angle_gamma   90.00
#
_symmetry.space_group_name_H-M   'P 1'
#
loop_
_entity.id
_entity.type
_entity.pdbx_description
1 polymer ?
#
loop_
_entity_poly.entity_id
_entity_poly.type
_entity_poly.pdbx_seq_one_letter_code
_entity_poly.pdbx_strand_id
1 'polypeptide(L)'
;MFVQTLQEASRRTWLAKLAITKAVAIPVILSWMLELAASQSDSGGVALASGIVSVILAVFVAINVHRILLLGESSVPQWGRIAFGKIEREFLIYTLGYSFVLIGLALVLTGLTTLVEPLVAFSHLSRCWRSR
;
A
#
# COMPACT_ATOMS: atom_id res chain seq x y z
N MET A 1 -7.51 15.39 38.50
CA MET A 1 -8.02 14.22 37.76
C MET A 1 -7.93 14.38 36.24
N PHE A 2 -8.32 15.51 35.65
CA PHE A 2 -8.21 15.74 34.20
C PHE A 2 -6.75 15.74 33.67
N VAL A 3 -5.82 16.37 34.39
CA VAL A 3 -4.40 16.39 34.00
C VAL A 3 -3.77 15.00 34.01
N GLN A 4 -4.09 14.19 35.02
CA GLN A 4 -3.60 12.81 35.13
C GLN A 4 -4.14 11.91 34.01
N THR A 5 -5.43 12.06 33.65
CA THR A 5 -6.02 11.30 32.53
C THR A 5 -5.43 11.70 31.18
N LEU A 6 -5.15 12.98 30.95
CA LEU A 6 -4.43 13.44 29.75
C LEU A 6 -2.99 12.90 29.68
N GLN A 7 -2.29 12.87 30.81
CA GLN A 7 -0.91 12.38 30.88
C GLN A 7 -0.83 10.87 30.66
N GLU A 8 -1.79 10.10 31.17
CA GLU A 8 -1.90 8.66 30.90
C GLU A 8 -2.26 8.38 29.43
N ALA A 9 -3.16 9.17 28.84
CA ALA A 9 -3.58 9.03 27.45
C ALA A 9 -2.44 9.37 26.47
N SER A 10 -1.69 10.44 26.74
CA SER A 10 -0.53 10.84 25.93
C SER A 10 0.59 9.82 26.01
N ARG A 11 0.85 9.25 27.20
CA ARG A 11 1.83 8.18 27.38
C ARG A 11 1.47 6.92 26.60
N ARG A 12 0.20 6.51 26.61
CA ARG A 12 -0.28 5.35 25.84
C ARG A 12 -0.18 5.56 24.34
N THR A 13 -0.55 6.75 23.84
CA THR A 13 -0.39 7.07 22.42
C THR A 13 1.07 7.13 22.00
N TRP A 14 1.97 7.63 22.86
CA TRP A 14 3.40 7.66 22.58
C TRP A 14 4.00 6.25 22.46
N LEU A 15 3.67 5.35 23.39
CA LEU A 15 4.13 3.96 23.36
C LEU A 15 3.59 3.21 22.12
N ALA A 16 2.30 3.37 21.81
CA ALA A 16 1.70 2.79 20.61
C ALA A 16 2.38 3.27 19.32
N LYS A 17 2.71 4.57 19.23
CA LYS A 17 3.48 5.10 18.09
C LYS A 17 4.85 4.45 17.97
N LEU A 18 5.60 4.34 19.07
CA LEU A 18 6.92 3.69 19.07
C LEU A 18 6.87 2.23 18.62
N ALA A 19 5.87 1.48 19.08
CA ALA A 19 5.65 0.10 18.68
C ALA A 19 5.30 -0.02 17.18
N ILE A 20 4.44 0.88 16.68
CA ILE A 20 4.10 0.96 15.25
C ILE A 20 5.34 1.24 14.42
N THR A 21 6.13 2.26 14.79
CA THR A 21 7.34 2.62 14.05
C THR A 21 8.31 1.45 13.97
N LYS A 22 8.50 0.69 15.06
CA LYS A 22 9.35 -0.50 15.06
C LYS A 22 8.81 -1.63 14.16
N ALA A 23 7.50 -1.88 14.20
CA ALA A 23 6.87 -2.93 13.38
C ALA A 23 6.87 -2.58 11.89
N VAL A 24 6.76 -1.30 11.55
CA VAL A 24 6.60 -0.79 10.18
C VAL A 24 7.93 -0.40 9.52
N ALA A 25 8.98 -0.12 10.30
CA ALA A 25 10.29 0.27 9.76
C ALA A 25 10.86 -0.75 8.77
N ILE A 26 10.84 -2.04 9.09
CA ILE A 26 11.40 -3.09 8.22
C ILE A 26 10.61 -3.20 6.91
N PRO A 27 9.26 -3.33 6.92
CA PRO A 27 8.48 -3.33 5.69
C PRO A 27 8.67 -2.06 4.84
N VAL A 28 8.74 -0.89 5.45
CA VAL A 28 8.91 0.37 4.69
C VAL A 28 10.27 0.43 4.02
N ILE A 29 11.34 0.06 4.73
CA ILE A 29 12.69 0.01 4.15
C ILE A 29 12.74 -1.00 3.00
N LEU A 30 12.14 -2.18 3.19
CA LEU A 30 12.11 -3.23 2.17
C LEU A 30 11.31 -2.81 0.94
N SER A 31 10.16 -2.15 1.13
CA SER A 31 9.36 -1.55 0.05
C SER A 31 10.19 -0.56 -0.77
N TRP A 32 10.93 0.31 -0.09
CA TRP A 32 11.74 1.34 -0.73
C TRP A 32 12.90 0.73 -1.54
N MET A 33 13.58 -0.29 -0.99
CA MET A 33 14.61 -1.03 -1.71
C MET A 33 14.06 -1.75 -2.94
N LEU A 34 12.84 -2.28 -2.85
CA LEU A 34 12.18 -2.95 -3.98
C LEU A 34 11.86 -1.97 -5.11
N GLU A 35 11.38 -0.78 -4.77
CA GLU A 35 11.06 0.27 -5.73
C GLU A 35 12.33 0.77 -6.45
N LEU A 36 13.42 0.96 -5.69
CA LEU A 36 14.75 1.25 -6.24
C LEU A 36 15.24 0.14 -7.18
N ALA A 37 15.10 -1.13 -6.78
CA ALA A 37 15.49 -2.26 -7.62
C ALA A 37 14.63 -2.37 -8.90
N ALA A 38 13.33 -2.09 -8.80
CA ALA A 38 12.42 -2.08 -9.94
C ALA A 38 12.72 -0.92 -10.90
N SER A 39 13.06 0.27 -10.39
CA SER A 39 13.41 1.43 -11.22
C SER A 39 14.68 1.25 -12.07
N GLN A 40 15.58 0.35 -11.65
CA GLN A 40 16.79 0.00 -12.41
C GLN A 40 16.55 -1.13 -13.40
N SER A 41 15.36 -1.72 -13.44
CA SER A 41 14.99 -2.81 -14.35
C SER A 41 14.03 -2.30 -15.43
N ASP A 42 14.46 -2.37 -16.69
CA ASP A 42 13.59 -2.08 -17.86
C ASP A 42 12.59 -3.22 -18.16
N SER A 43 12.60 -4.31 -17.38
CA SER A 43 11.71 -5.44 -17.64
C SER A 43 10.36 -5.22 -16.95
N GLY A 44 9.29 -5.11 -17.74
CA GLY A 44 7.91 -4.96 -17.23
C GLY A 44 7.48 -6.06 -16.24
N GLY A 45 8.12 -7.25 -16.31
CA GLY A 45 7.91 -8.34 -15.36
C GLY A 45 8.43 -8.04 -13.95
N VAL A 46 9.57 -7.34 -13.81
CA VAL A 46 10.11 -6.94 -12.50
C VAL A 46 9.27 -5.82 -11.89
N ALA A 47 8.75 -4.90 -12.71
CA ALA A 47 7.81 -3.89 -12.25
C ALA A 47 6.53 -4.53 -11.65
N LEU A 48 5.93 -5.52 -12.34
CA LEU A 48 4.78 -6.26 -11.83
C LEU A 48 5.09 -7.04 -10.55
N ALA A 49 6.21 -7.78 -10.52
CA ALA A 49 6.62 -8.55 -9.34
C ALA A 49 6.87 -7.62 -8.13
N SER A 50 7.51 -6.48 -8.35
CA SER A 50 7.75 -5.49 -7.30
C SER A 50 6.45 -4.91 -6.75
N GLY A 51 5.47 -4.63 -7.62
CA GLY A 51 4.14 -4.16 -7.23
C GLY A 51 3.40 -5.17 -6.34
N ILE A 52 3.44 -6.47 -6.68
CA ILE A 52 2.82 -7.53 -5.88
C ILE A 52 3.44 -7.60 -4.48
N VAL A 53 4.77 -7.57 -4.40
CA VAL A 53 5.48 -7.63 -3.13
C VAL A 53 5.18 -6.38 -2.29
N SER A 54 5.17 -5.18 -2.89
CA SER A 54 4.79 -3.95 -2.19
C SER A 54 3.37 -4.00 -1.62
N VAL A 55 2.40 -4.59 -2.33
CA VAL A 55 1.03 -4.81 -1.82
C VAL A 55 1.04 -5.73 -0.60
N ILE A 56 1.79 -6.83 -0.64
CA ILE A 56 1.91 -7.77 0.49
C ILE A 56 2.51 -7.06 1.72
N LEU A 57 3.57 -6.26 1.52
CA LEU A 57 4.17 -5.48 2.61
C LEU A 57 3.20 -4.46 3.18
N ALA A 58 2.42 -3.76 2.34
CA ALA A 58 1.41 -2.81 2.79
C ALA A 58 0.31 -3.47 3.62
N VAL A 59 -0.16 -4.65 3.21
CA VAL A 59 -1.11 -5.46 3.99
C VAL A 59 -0.52 -5.84 5.34
N PHE A 60 0.75 -6.27 5.35
CA PHE A 60 1.45 -6.64 6.59
C PHE A 60 1.61 -5.46 7.54
N VAL A 61 1.94 -4.28 7.03
CA VAL A 61 1.98 -3.02 7.80
C VAL A 61 0.60 -2.72 8.39
N ALA A 62 -0.45 -2.80 7.59
CA ALA A 62 -1.80 -2.47 8.05
C ALA A 62 -2.32 -3.44 9.13
N ILE A 63 -2.05 -4.75 8.99
CA ILE A 63 -2.36 -5.74 10.05
C ILE A 63 -1.64 -5.38 11.34
N ASN A 64 -0.32 -5.12 11.29
CA ASN A 64 0.46 -4.81 12.49
C ASN A 64 0.01 -3.51 13.15
N VAL A 65 -0.26 -2.46 12.37
CA VAL A 65 -0.80 -1.18 12.89
C VAL A 65 -2.15 -1.40 13.57
N HIS A 66 -3.06 -2.12 12.93
CA HIS A 66 -4.38 -2.40 13.47
C HIS A 66 -4.29 -3.20 14.79
N ARG A 67 -3.38 -4.18 14.84
CA ARG A 67 -3.15 -5.00 16.03
C ARG A 67 -2.62 -4.18 17.20
N ILE A 68 -1.65 -3.30 16.96
CA ILE A 68 -1.11 -2.41 18.01
C ILE A 68 -2.17 -1.45 18.54
N LEU A 69 -3.02 -0.90 17.66
CA LEU A 69 -4.07 0.04 18.05
C LEU A 69 -5.18 -0.63 18.86
N LEU A 70 -5.59 -1.86 18.52
CA LEU A 70 -6.68 -2.56 19.20
C LEU A 70 -6.25 -3.35 20.44
N LEU A 71 -5.09 -4.01 20.39
CA LEU A 71 -4.67 -5.00 21.40
C LEU A 71 -3.45 -4.52 22.23
N GLY A 72 -2.85 -3.38 21.88
CA GLY A 72 -1.73 -2.79 22.62
C GLY A 72 -0.35 -3.33 22.22
N GLU A 73 0.71 -2.79 22.82
CA GLU A 73 2.11 -3.00 22.42
C GLU A 73 2.58 -4.47 22.45
N SER A 74 2.05 -5.31 23.36
CA SER A 74 2.41 -6.73 23.50
C SER A 74 1.79 -7.64 22.45
N SER A 75 0.90 -7.11 21.61
CA SER A 75 0.15 -7.90 20.64
C SER A 75 0.83 -8.01 19.28
N VAL A 76 1.94 -7.30 19.06
CA VAL A 76 2.77 -7.48 17.87
C VAL A 76 3.51 -8.81 17.99
N PRO A 77 3.42 -9.71 16.99
CA PRO A 77 4.22 -10.91 17.00
C PRO A 77 5.70 -10.52 16.96
N GLN A 78 6.47 -10.93 17.96
CA GLN A 78 7.93 -10.93 17.85
C GLN A 78 8.29 -11.74 16.60
N TRP A 79 9.14 -11.18 15.73
CA TRP A 79 9.55 -11.81 14.47
C TRP A 79 9.88 -13.30 14.71
N GLY A 80 9.05 -14.20 14.17
CA GLY A 80 9.12 -15.65 14.43
C GLY A 80 7.89 -16.28 15.09
N ARG A 81 6.90 -15.50 15.56
CA ARG A 81 5.67 -16.02 16.18
C ARG A 81 4.41 -15.53 15.46
N ILE A 82 4.33 -15.81 14.16
CA ILE A 82 3.17 -15.45 13.33
C ILE A 82 2.08 -16.50 13.53
N ALA A 83 1.20 -16.27 14.50
CA ALA A 83 -0.06 -17.00 14.60
C ALA A 83 -1.16 -16.16 13.95
N PHE A 84 -1.55 -16.51 12.72
CA PHE A 84 -2.63 -15.84 11.99
C PHE A 84 -3.97 -16.06 12.72
N GLY A 85 -4.50 -14.99 13.30
CA GLY A 85 -5.81 -14.97 13.95
C GLY A 85 -6.98 -14.85 12.97
N LYS A 86 -8.20 -15.13 13.45
CA LYS A 86 -9.44 -15.00 12.65
C LYS A 86 -9.63 -13.59 12.08
N ILE A 87 -9.32 -12.57 12.87
CA ILE A 87 -9.41 -11.15 12.49
C ILE A 87 -8.38 -10.81 11.40
N GLU A 88 -7.18 -11.37 11.47
CA GLU A 88 -6.11 -11.11 10.48
C GLU A 88 -6.45 -11.72 9.13
N ARG A 89 -7.15 -12.87 9.12
CA ARG A 89 -7.66 -13.48 7.88
C ARG A 89 -8.76 -12.65 7.23
N GLU A 90 -9.71 -12.12 8.01
CA GLU A 90 -10.76 -11.24 7.48
C GLU A 90 -10.16 -9.95 6.92
N PHE A 91 -9.21 -9.35 7.64
CA PHE A 91 -8.48 -8.18 7.15
C PHE A 91 -7.70 -8.47 5.86
N LEU A 92 -7.02 -9.62 5.78
CA LEU A 92 -6.30 -10.05 4.58
C LEU A 92 -7.24 -10.15 3.37
N ILE A 93 -8.42 -10.76 3.55
CA ILE A 93 -9.42 -10.92 2.50
C ILE A 93 -9.94 -9.54 2.03
N TYR A 94 -10.27 -8.64 2.95
CA TYR A 94 -10.74 -7.31 2.58
C TYR A 94 -9.67 -6.50 1.87
N THR A 95 -8.42 -6.58 2.32
CA THR A 95 -7.33 -5.81 1.71
C THR A 95 -6.99 -6.35 0.31
N LEU A 96 -6.99 -7.67 0.13
CA LEU A 96 -6.84 -8.31 -1.18
C LEU A 96 -8.00 -7.97 -2.13
N GLY A 97 -9.25 -8.02 -1.62
CA GLY A 97 -10.43 -7.65 -2.41
C GLY A 97 -10.37 -6.19 -2.87
N TYR A 98 -10.03 -5.26 -1.97
CA TYR A 98 -9.93 -3.84 -2.30
C TYR A 98 -8.80 -3.55 -3.28
N SER A 99 -7.63 -4.16 -3.10
CA SER A 99 -6.50 -4.01 -4.03
C SER A 99 -6.83 -4.57 -5.42
N PHE A 100 -7.56 -5.69 -5.52
CA PHE A 100 -8.04 -6.21 -6.81
C PHE A 100 -8.97 -5.22 -7.53
N VAL A 101 -9.89 -4.59 -6.80
CA VAL A 101 -10.79 -3.56 -7.36
C VAL A 101 -9.99 -2.34 -7.86
N LEU A 102 -9.02 -1.87 -7.08
CA LEU A 102 -8.18 -0.73 -7.48
C LEU A 102 -7.32 -1.05 -8.71
N ILE A 103 -6.74 -2.25 -8.78
CA ILE A 103 -5.97 -2.71 -9.94
C ILE A 103 -6.88 -2.79 -11.17
N GLY A 104 -8.08 -3.34 -11.03
CA GLY A 104 -9.08 -3.38 -12.10
C GLY A 104 -9.44 -1.98 -12.61
N LEU A 105 -9.66 -1.03 -11.70
CA LEU A 105 -9.92 0.37 -12.07
C LEU A 105 -8.72 1.01 -12.79
N ALA A 106 -7.50 0.79 -12.31
CA ALA A 106 -6.29 1.30 -12.93
C ALA A 106 -6.09 0.75 -14.35
N LEU A 107 -6.40 -0.54 -14.58
CA LEU A 107 -6.37 -1.15 -15.91
C LEU A 107 -7.41 -0.54 -16.84
N VAL A 108 -8.63 -0.28 -16.35
CA VAL A 108 -9.67 0.40 -17.14
C VAL A 108 -9.23 1.82 -17.53
N LEU A 109 -8.66 2.56 -16.58
CA LEU A 109 -8.19 3.93 -16.83
C LEU A 109 -7.03 3.97 -17.84
N THR A 110 -6.05 3.08 -17.71
CA THR A 110 -4.92 2.97 -18.66
C THR A 110 -5.37 2.46 -20.04
N GLY A 111 -6.34 1.56 -20.10
CA GLY A 111 -6.99 1.15 -21.34
C GLY A 111 -7.72 2.31 -22.04
N LEU A 112 -8.39 3.17 -21.27
CA LEU A 112 -9.02 4.38 -21.81
C LEU A 112 -8.00 5.38 -22.36
N THR A 113 -6.91 5.64 -21.64
CA THR A 113 -5.89 6.60 -22.11
C THR A 113 -5.23 6.16 -23.42
N THR A 114 -4.94 4.87 -23.56
CA THR A 114 -4.35 4.32 -24.81
C THR A 114 -5.31 4.38 -26.01
N LEU A 115 -6.63 4.46 -25.80
CA LEU A 115 -7.61 4.68 -26.86
C LEU A 115 -7.83 6.16 -27.19
N VAL A 116 -7.65 7.06 -26.22
CA VAL A 116 -7.88 8.51 -26.39
C VAL A 116 -6.73 9.17 -27.16
N GLU A 117 -5.48 8.80 -26.90
CA GLU A 117 -4.31 9.35 -27.61
C GLU A 117 -4.38 9.26 -29.14
N PRO A 118 -4.72 8.09 -29.76
CA PRO A 118 -4.82 8.00 -31.22
C PRO A 118 -5.98 8.82 -31.79
N LEU A 119 -7.08 8.98 -31.04
CA LEU A 119 -8.21 9.83 -31.46
C LEU A 119 -7.83 11.32 -31.45
N VAL A 120 -7.09 11.78 -30.44
CA VAL A 120 -6.57 13.15 -30.38
C VAL A 120 -5.59 13.39 -31.52
N ALA A 121 -4.65 12.46 -31.76
CA ALA A 121 -3.71 12.54 -32.87
C ALA A 121 -4.42 12.61 -34.24
N PHE A 122 -5.46 11.79 -34.46
CA PHE A 122 -6.28 11.82 -35.67
C PHE A 122 -7.04 13.16 -35.84
N SER A 123 -7.55 13.73 -34.75
CA SER A 123 -8.23 15.03 -34.77
C SER A 123 -7.31 16.19 -35.16
N HIS A 124 -6.03 16.13 -34.77
CA HIS A 124 -5.03 17.11 -35.19
C HIS A 124 -4.66 16.96 -36.67
N LEU A 125 -4.51 15.71 -37.15
CA LEU A 125 -4.16 15.43 -38.54
C LEU A 125 -5.27 15.89 -39.51
N SER A 126 -6.53 15.66 -39.15
CA SER A 126 -7.70 16.08 -39.95
C SER A 126 -7.88 17.60 -40.02
N ARG A 127 -7.43 18.37 -39.00
CA ARG A 127 -7.42 19.84 -39.07
C ARG A 127 -6.35 20.38 -40.02
N CYS A 128 -5.15 19.79 -40.04
CA CYS A 128 -4.08 20.17 -40.98
C CYS A 128 -4.46 19.93 -42.45
N TRP A 129 -5.24 18.88 -42.73
CA TRP A 129 -5.69 18.57 -44.09
C TRP A 129 -6.78 19.52 -44.60
N ARG A 130 -7.53 20.18 -43.71
CA ARG A 130 -8.63 21.10 -44.07
C ARG A 130 -8.17 22.54 -44.30
N SER A 131 -6.92 22.89 -43.96
CA SER A 131 -6.35 24.24 -44.12
C SER A 131 -5.40 24.38 -45.32
N ARG A 132 -5.32 23.39 -46.20
CA ARG A 132 -4.69 23.45 -47.53
C ARG A 132 -5.77 23.39 -48.59
#